data_AF-A0A5Q0TIQ2-F1
#
_entry.id   AF-A0A5Q0TIQ2-F1
#
_cell.length_a   1.000
_cell.length_b   1.000
_cell.length_c   1.000
_cell.angle_alpha   90.00
_cell.angle_beta   90.00
_cell.angle_gamma   90.00
#
_symmetry.space_group_name_H-M   'P 1'
#
loop_
_entity.id
_entity.type
_entity.pdbx_description
1 polymer ?
#
loop_
_entity_poly.entity_id
_entity_poly.type
_entity_poly.pdbx_seq_one_letter_code
_entity_poly.pdbx_strand_id
1 'polypeptide(L)'
;MQNIDNQIISSDMGALDSFLQEKGVSIDHIKHAVSEAVIAFNSTTSDEPARYRGYTITAKATLALRQSLKSLGFKKEAPHNIELTANSDNKFAIHICRGDEQAGISSGYPSTMRAKGPRSQEFFGLITSDISQIDMFPEDLPDYSLNNCPFDVWFLLLNAEKKIGRVGYQSGAIETGFLFSKRFR
;
A
#
# COMPACT_ATOMS: atom_id res chain seq x y z
N MET A 1 13.43 9.31 22.96
CA MET A 1 13.12 7.96 22.45
C MET A 1 11.60 7.79 22.54
N GLN A 2 10.86 8.20 21.51
CA GLN A 2 9.39 8.08 21.52
C GLN A 2 9.01 6.69 21.03
N ASN A 3 8.19 6.02 21.83
CA ASN A 3 7.54 4.76 21.52
C ASN A 3 6.57 5.02 20.36
N ILE A 4 6.81 4.41 19.20
CA ILE A 4 5.96 4.65 18.03
C ILE A 4 5.03 3.45 17.90
N ASP A 5 3.77 3.67 18.27
CA ASP A 5 2.73 2.65 18.34
C ASP A 5 2.55 1.92 16.99
N ASN A 6 2.81 0.61 16.98
CA ASN A 6 2.49 -0.27 15.86
C ASN A 6 0.97 -0.55 15.86
N GLN A 7 0.17 0.37 15.34
CA GLN A 7 -1.27 0.16 15.21
C GLN A 7 -1.59 -0.62 13.93
N ILE A 8 -1.91 -1.91 14.11
CA ILE A 8 -2.50 -2.78 13.10
C ILE A 8 -4.01 -2.85 13.39
N ILE A 9 -4.85 -2.32 12.50
CA ILE A 9 -6.32 -2.22 12.74
C ILE A 9 -7.09 -3.41 12.14
N SER A 10 -6.49 -4.19 11.22
CA SER A 10 -7.24 -5.17 10.41
C SER A 10 -7.85 -6.37 11.16
N SER A 11 -7.48 -6.66 12.40
CA SER A 11 -8.03 -7.81 13.13
C SER A 11 -9.46 -7.57 13.61
N ASP A 12 -9.91 -6.30 13.67
CA ASP A 12 -11.27 -5.91 14.03
C ASP A 12 -11.89 -5.04 12.92
N MET A 13 -12.83 -5.61 12.18
CA MET A 13 -13.53 -4.91 11.09
C MET A 13 -14.37 -3.72 11.58
N GLY A 14 -14.87 -3.75 12.82
CA GLY A 14 -15.63 -2.64 13.39
C GLY A 14 -14.74 -1.45 13.72
N ALA A 15 -13.55 -1.71 14.27
CA ALA A 15 -12.54 -0.70 14.52
C ALA A 15 -12.02 -0.08 13.21
N LEU A 16 -11.81 -0.90 12.16
CA LEU A 16 -11.39 -0.42 10.84
C LEU A 16 -12.44 0.50 10.21
N ASP A 17 -13.70 0.11 10.22
CA ASP A 17 -14.76 0.94 9.63
C ASP A 17 -14.90 2.27 10.37
N SER A 18 -14.89 2.25 11.71
CA SER A 18 -14.94 3.48 12.52
C SER A 18 -13.78 4.42 12.21
N PHE A 19 -12.56 3.88 12.11
CA PHE A 19 -11.36 4.65 11.76
C PHE A 19 -11.48 5.27 10.36
N LEU A 20 -11.89 4.49 9.35
CA LEU A 20 -12.01 4.99 7.99
C LEU A 20 -13.09 6.08 7.88
N GLN A 21 -14.22 5.91 8.57
CA GLN A 21 -15.30 6.89 8.62
C GLN A 21 -14.82 8.21 9.22
N GLU A 22 -13.99 8.19 10.28
CA GLU A 22 -13.36 9.38 10.84
C GLU A 22 -12.50 10.13 9.80
N LYS A 23 -11.91 9.41 8.85
CA LYS A 23 -11.12 9.98 7.74
C LYS A 23 -11.96 10.28 6.49
N GLY A 24 -13.28 10.17 6.57
CA GLY A 24 -14.19 10.43 5.46
C GLY A 24 -14.15 9.35 4.37
N VAL A 25 -13.76 8.12 4.72
CA VAL A 25 -13.66 6.98 3.82
C VAL A 25 -14.59 5.86 4.29
N SER A 26 -15.48 5.37 3.43
CA SER A 26 -16.20 4.12 3.70
C SER A 26 -15.32 2.89 3.45
N ILE A 27 -15.48 1.84 4.27
CA ILE A 27 -14.89 0.52 4.02
C ILE A 27 -15.24 -0.03 2.63
N ASP A 28 -16.39 0.36 2.06
CA ASP A 28 -16.81 -0.10 0.74
C ASP A 28 -15.92 0.45 -0.38
N HIS A 29 -15.31 1.62 -0.20
CA HIS A 29 -14.31 2.13 -1.14
C HIS A 29 -13.05 1.24 -1.14
N ILE A 30 -12.64 0.75 0.03
CA ILE A 30 -11.51 -0.16 0.16
C ILE A 30 -11.85 -1.51 -0.48
N LYS A 31 -13.03 -2.07 -0.19
CA LYS A 31 -13.50 -3.32 -0.81
C LYS A 31 -13.59 -3.20 -2.33
N HIS A 32 -14.10 -2.08 -2.85
CA HIS A 32 -14.16 -1.85 -4.29
C HIS A 32 -12.76 -1.80 -4.92
N ALA A 33 -11.83 -1.08 -4.30
CA ALA A 33 -10.44 -1.02 -4.76
C ALA A 33 -9.78 -2.42 -4.76
N VAL A 34 -10.00 -3.21 -3.72
CA VAL A 34 -9.52 -4.61 -3.63
C VAL A 34 -10.16 -5.47 -4.73
N SER A 35 -11.47 -5.34 -4.95
CA SER A 35 -12.19 -6.08 -6.01
C SER A 35 -11.61 -5.80 -7.40
N GLU A 36 -11.39 -4.54 -7.74
CA GLU A 36 -10.77 -4.14 -9.02
C GLU A 36 -9.33 -4.67 -9.15
N ALA A 37 -8.59 -4.72 -8.04
CA ALA A 37 -7.28 -5.34 -7.97
C ALA A 37 -7.33 -6.83 -8.30
N VAL A 38 -8.28 -7.56 -7.73
CA VAL A 38 -8.49 -9.01 -7.95
C VAL A 38 -8.90 -9.27 -9.39
N ILE A 39 -9.85 -8.51 -9.93
CA ILE A 39 -10.28 -8.63 -11.33
C ILE A 39 -9.08 -8.46 -12.27
N ALA A 40 -8.28 -7.42 -12.04
CA ALA A 40 -7.11 -7.14 -12.85
C ALA A 40 -5.99 -8.17 -12.69
N PHE A 41 -5.79 -8.70 -11.49
CA PHE A 41 -4.84 -9.77 -11.26
C PHE A 41 -5.28 -11.05 -11.99
N ASN A 42 -6.59 -11.32 -12.04
CA ASN A 42 -7.13 -12.48 -12.73
C ASN A 42 -6.98 -12.42 -14.25
N SER A 43 -7.08 -11.23 -14.83
CA SER A 43 -6.89 -11.05 -16.28
C SER A 43 -5.44 -11.15 -16.76
N THR A 44 -4.46 -11.29 -15.84
CA THR A 44 -3.05 -11.54 -16.21
C THR A 44 -2.82 -12.99 -16.65
N THR A 45 -1.88 -13.19 -17.56
CA THR A 45 -1.45 -14.48 -18.14
C THR A 45 0.00 -14.82 -17.77
N SER A 46 0.49 -15.98 -18.20
CA SER A 46 1.91 -16.39 -18.08
C SER A 46 2.86 -15.62 -18.97
N ASP A 47 2.35 -14.99 -20.02
CA ASP A 47 3.18 -14.50 -21.11
C ASP A 47 3.60 -13.03 -20.89
N GLU A 48 3.03 -12.37 -19.87
CA GLU A 48 3.46 -11.03 -19.49
C GLU A 48 4.77 -11.01 -18.68
N PRO A 49 5.47 -9.87 -18.62
CA PRO A 49 6.69 -9.74 -17.83
C PRO A 49 6.50 -10.10 -16.35
N ALA A 50 7.55 -10.66 -15.73
CA ALA A 50 7.50 -11.19 -14.36
C ALA A 50 6.96 -10.21 -13.29
N ARG A 51 7.18 -8.90 -13.46
CA ARG A 51 6.69 -7.85 -12.53
C ARG A 51 5.30 -7.31 -12.87
N TYR A 52 4.80 -7.60 -14.07
CA TYR A 52 3.56 -7.03 -14.59
C TYR A 52 2.37 -7.33 -13.67
N ARG A 53 2.26 -8.57 -13.18
CA ARG A 53 1.16 -8.99 -12.30
C ARG A 53 1.12 -8.22 -10.98
N GLY A 54 2.28 -8.11 -10.31
CA GLY A 54 2.42 -7.40 -9.05
C GLY A 54 2.21 -5.89 -9.19
N TYR A 55 2.60 -5.32 -10.33
CA TYR A 55 2.33 -3.92 -10.65
C TYR A 55 0.83 -3.69 -10.93
N THR A 56 0.22 -4.51 -11.78
CA THR A 56 -1.16 -4.38 -12.23
C THR A 56 -2.15 -4.39 -11.07
N ILE A 57 -1.97 -5.27 -10.08
CA ILE A 57 -2.84 -5.32 -8.90
C ILE A 57 -2.80 -3.99 -8.12
N THR A 58 -1.61 -3.45 -7.83
CA THR A 58 -1.47 -2.18 -7.10
C THR A 58 -1.95 -0.98 -7.92
N ALA A 59 -1.70 -0.98 -9.23
CA ALA A 59 -2.08 0.11 -10.12
C ALA A 59 -3.62 0.20 -10.27
N LYS A 60 -4.29 -0.94 -10.42
CA LYS A 60 -5.75 -1.00 -10.58
C LYS A 60 -6.49 -0.69 -9.29
N ALA A 61 -6.02 -1.20 -8.15
CA ALA A 61 -6.52 -0.80 -6.85
C ALA A 61 -6.38 0.72 -6.62
N THR A 62 -5.21 1.29 -6.95
CA THR A 62 -4.95 2.72 -6.77
C THR A 62 -5.87 3.56 -7.65
N LEU A 63 -6.06 3.16 -8.91
CA LEU A 63 -6.99 3.84 -9.83
C LEU A 63 -8.42 3.81 -9.30
N ALA A 64 -8.92 2.64 -8.91
CA ALA A 64 -10.27 2.46 -8.39
C ALA A 64 -10.50 3.30 -7.13
N LEU A 65 -9.56 3.25 -6.18
CA LEU A 65 -9.64 4.04 -4.95
C LEU A 65 -9.70 5.54 -5.24
N ARG A 66 -8.85 6.04 -6.15
CA ARG A 66 -8.85 7.46 -6.55
C ARG A 66 -10.17 7.87 -7.18
N GLN A 67 -10.73 7.03 -8.04
CA GLN A 67 -12.01 7.32 -8.69
C GLN A 67 -13.15 7.38 -7.67
N SER A 68 -13.21 6.42 -6.73
CA SER A 68 -14.23 6.38 -5.69
C SER A 68 -14.12 7.55 -4.70
N LEU A 69 -12.91 7.95 -4.34
CA LEU A 69 -12.70 9.02 -3.35
C LEU A 69 -12.63 10.43 -3.94
N LYS A 70 -12.70 10.57 -5.27
CA LYS A 70 -12.55 11.87 -5.96
C LYS A 70 -13.57 12.91 -5.49
N SER A 71 -14.83 12.51 -5.31
CA SER A 71 -15.91 13.39 -4.82
C SER A 71 -15.75 13.78 -3.35
N LEU A 72 -14.91 13.05 -2.60
CA LEU A 72 -14.64 13.26 -1.18
C LEU A 72 -13.36 14.08 -0.95
N GLY A 73 -12.86 14.75 -2.00
CA GLY A 73 -11.70 15.64 -1.93
C GLY A 73 -10.34 14.96 -2.05
N PHE A 74 -10.28 13.63 -2.21
CA PHE A 74 -9.02 12.92 -2.41
C PHE A 74 -8.44 13.16 -3.80
N LYS A 75 -7.11 13.26 -3.87
CA LYS A 75 -6.34 13.55 -5.09
C LYS A 75 -5.15 12.59 -5.23
N LYS A 76 -4.63 12.51 -6.46
CA LYS A 76 -3.35 11.86 -6.75
C LYS A 76 -2.24 12.75 -6.20
N GLU A 77 -1.40 12.16 -5.35
CA GLU A 77 -0.10 12.71 -4.96
C GLU A 77 0.98 11.69 -5.32
N ALA A 78 2.14 12.15 -5.77
CA ALA A 78 3.24 11.28 -6.20
C ALA A 78 4.65 11.79 -5.82
N PRO A 79 4.88 12.16 -4.55
CA PRO A 79 6.20 12.62 -4.10
C PRO A 79 7.25 11.54 -4.31
N HIS A 80 8.37 11.87 -4.97
CA HIS A 80 9.45 10.92 -5.27
C HIS A 80 8.99 9.62 -5.96
N ASN A 81 7.95 9.69 -6.80
CA ASN A 81 7.31 8.54 -7.46
C ASN A 81 6.62 7.55 -6.49
N ILE A 82 6.29 7.99 -5.28
CA ILE A 82 5.51 7.22 -4.30
C ILE A 82 4.04 7.58 -4.51
N GLU A 83 3.29 6.68 -5.13
CA GLU A 83 1.87 6.91 -5.44
C GLU A 83 1.01 6.91 -4.17
N LEU A 84 0.33 8.03 -3.91
CA LEU A 84 -0.59 8.24 -2.79
C LEU A 84 -1.97 8.64 -3.31
N THR A 85 -3.00 8.28 -2.54
CA THR A 85 -4.35 8.83 -2.66
C THR A 85 -4.61 9.64 -1.40
N ALA A 86 -4.52 10.96 -1.50
CA ALA A 86 -4.40 11.85 -0.34
C ALA A 86 -5.52 12.88 -0.28
N ASN A 87 -5.94 13.22 0.94
CA ASN A 87 -6.81 14.33 1.24
C ASN A 87 -6.03 15.34 2.10
N SER A 88 -5.87 16.55 1.57
CA SER A 88 -5.07 17.61 2.22
C SER A 88 -5.78 18.25 3.41
N ASP A 89 -7.11 18.23 3.44
CA ASP A 89 -7.90 18.91 4.49
C ASP A 89 -7.78 18.16 5.82
N ASN A 90 -7.84 16.83 5.78
CA ASN A 90 -7.67 15.97 6.96
C ASN A 90 -6.26 15.37 7.08
N LYS A 91 -5.32 15.79 6.22
CA LYS A 91 -3.94 15.31 6.16
C LYS A 91 -3.83 13.78 6.18
N PHE A 92 -4.69 13.07 5.47
CA PHE A 92 -4.70 11.61 5.42
C PHE A 92 -4.38 11.11 4.02
N ALA A 93 -3.56 10.07 3.92
CA ALA A 93 -3.24 9.47 2.63
C ALA A 93 -3.21 7.94 2.70
N ILE A 94 -3.59 7.30 1.59
CA ILE A 94 -3.52 5.86 1.43
C ILE A 94 -2.44 5.53 0.39
N HIS A 95 -1.47 4.70 0.79
CA HIS A 95 -0.49 4.07 -0.10
C HIS A 95 -0.85 2.60 -0.29
N ILE A 96 -1.05 2.16 -1.53
CA ILE A 96 -1.34 0.76 -1.84
C ILE A 96 -0.05 0.08 -2.29
N CYS A 97 0.30 -1.05 -1.68
CA CYS A 97 1.47 -1.82 -2.10
C CYS A 97 1.27 -3.33 -1.90
N ARG A 98 2.19 -4.13 -2.44
CA ARG A 98 2.16 -5.59 -2.28
C ARG A 98 2.51 -5.97 -0.84
N GLY A 99 1.63 -6.75 -0.22
CA GLY A 99 1.88 -7.46 1.03
C GLY A 99 2.56 -8.81 0.79
N ASP A 100 3.20 -9.34 1.82
CA ASP A 100 3.68 -10.72 1.88
C ASP A 100 2.54 -11.72 2.13
N GLU A 101 2.90 -13.00 2.28
CA GLU A 101 1.99 -14.12 2.55
C GLU A 101 1.15 -13.95 3.84
N GLN A 102 1.59 -13.09 4.76
CA GLN A 102 0.87 -12.83 6.01
C GLN A 102 -0.19 -11.72 5.88
N ALA A 103 -0.24 -11.00 4.75
CA ALA A 103 -1.25 -9.97 4.53
C ALA A 103 -2.65 -10.57 4.48
N GLY A 104 -3.54 -10.07 5.33
CA GLY A 104 -4.92 -10.56 5.48
C GLY A 104 -5.10 -11.76 6.41
N ILE A 105 -4.03 -12.26 7.04
CA ILE A 105 -4.13 -13.25 8.11
C ILE A 105 -4.35 -12.52 9.44
N SER A 106 -5.45 -12.80 10.13
CA SER A 106 -5.86 -12.09 11.36
C SER A 106 -4.83 -12.20 12.49
N SER A 107 -4.10 -13.31 12.57
CA SER A 107 -3.01 -13.55 13.53
C SER A 107 -1.61 -13.35 12.92
N GLY A 108 -1.51 -12.90 11.68
CA GLY A 108 -0.25 -12.74 10.96
C GLY A 108 0.48 -11.44 11.31
N TYR A 109 1.76 -11.39 10.95
CA TYR A 109 2.59 -10.19 11.03
C TYR A 109 2.99 -9.70 9.64
N PRO A 110 2.05 -9.15 8.87
CA PRO A 110 2.28 -8.76 7.50
C PRO A 110 3.33 -7.67 7.33
N SER A 111 4.15 -7.86 6.30
CA SER A 111 5.07 -6.86 5.77
C SER A 111 4.80 -6.60 4.29
N THR A 112 5.50 -5.62 3.74
CA THR A 112 5.55 -5.43 2.30
C THR A 112 6.40 -6.53 1.67
N MET A 113 5.93 -7.09 0.55
CA MET A 113 6.57 -8.22 -0.16
C MET A 113 8.06 -7.99 -0.51
N ARG A 114 8.47 -6.71 -0.60
CA ARG A 114 9.84 -6.27 -0.86
C ARG A 114 10.15 -5.10 0.06
N ALA A 115 11.39 -5.07 0.56
CA ALA A 115 11.89 -3.94 1.33
C ALA A 115 11.69 -2.63 0.57
N LYS A 116 11.19 -1.61 1.27
CA LYS A 116 11.09 -0.26 0.73
C LYS A 116 12.50 0.28 0.46
N GLY A 117 12.70 0.97 -0.66
CA GLY A 117 13.98 1.61 -0.96
C GLY A 117 14.26 2.77 0.00
N PRO A 118 15.52 3.24 0.11
CA PRO A 118 15.92 4.30 1.05
C PRO A 118 15.02 5.54 0.98
N ARG A 119 14.68 6.01 -0.23
CA ARG A 119 13.78 7.16 -0.44
C ARG A 119 12.38 6.96 0.12
N SER A 120 11.81 5.76 -0.04
CA SER A 120 10.48 5.47 0.52
C SER A 120 10.55 5.35 2.03
N GLN A 121 11.62 4.76 2.56
CA GLN A 121 11.82 4.65 4.00
C GLN A 121 11.99 6.04 4.64
N GLU A 122 12.76 6.93 4.03
CA GLU A 122 12.91 8.33 4.44
C GLU A 122 11.58 9.08 4.35
N PHE A 123 10.89 9.02 3.21
CA PHE A 123 9.60 9.70 3.01
C PHE A 123 8.55 9.29 4.03
N PHE A 124 8.51 8.00 4.41
CA PHE A 124 7.57 7.49 5.41
C PHE A 124 8.09 7.58 6.86
N GLY A 125 9.29 8.13 7.09
CA GLY A 125 9.89 8.23 8.42
C GLY A 125 10.14 6.87 9.08
N LEU A 126 10.48 5.85 8.28
CA LEU A 126 10.73 4.46 8.71
C LEU A 126 12.18 4.22 9.14
N ILE A 127 13.13 5.09 8.77
CA ILE A 127 14.52 5.03 9.23
C ILE A 127 14.73 6.07 10.34
N THR A 128 15.41 5.65 11.40
CA THR A 128 16.12 6.54 12.32
C THR A 128 17.61 6.31 12.14
N SER A 129 18.34 7.35 11.74
CA SER A 129 19.82 7.45 11.62
C SER A 129 20.54 6.67 10.50
N ASP A 130 21.47 7.39 9.85
CA ASP A 130 22.57 6.97 8.96
C ASP A 130 22.24 6.38 7.59
N ILE A 131 21.71 7.22 6.68
CA ILE A 131 21.93 7.00 5.25
C ILE A 131 23.31 7.57 4.90
N SER A 132 24.37 6.81 5.16
CA SER A 132 25.71 7.11 4.62
C SER A 132 25.78 6.64 3.16
N GLN A 133 24.96 7.22 2.28
CA GLN A 133 25.29 7.17 0.85
C GLN A 133 26.31 8.27 0.61
N ILE A 134 27.58 7.89 0.50
CA ILE A 134 28.62 8.77 -0.05
C ILE A 134 28.28 8.89 -1.54
N ASP A 135 27.51 9.91 -1.87
CA ASP A 135 27.22 10.25 -3.25
C ASP A 135 28.42 10.99 -3.84
N MET A 136 28.72 10.71 -5.11
CA MET A 136 29.90 11.27 -5.78
C MET A 136 29.67 12.74 -6.17
N PHE A 137 28.41 13.18 -6.18
CA PHE A 137 27.97 14.55 -6.49
C PHE A 137 26.96 15.05 -5.45
N PRO A 138 27.41 15.36 -4.22
CA PRO A 138 26.53 15.80 -3.14
C PRO A 138 25.84 17.15 -3.43
N GLU A 139 26.39 17.94 -4.36
CA GLU A 139 25.87 19.22 -4.83
C GLU A 139 24.68 19.11 -5.79
N ASP A 140 24.52 17.96 -6.47
CA ASP A 140 23.36 17.67 -7.33
C ASP A 140 22.22 16.99 -6.57
N LEU A 141 22.43 16.68 -5.29
CA LEU A 141 21.39 16.11 -4.45
C LEU A 141 20.37 17.20 -4.10
N PRO A 142 19.07 16.96 -4.32
CA PRO A 142 18.02 17.77 -3.72
C PRO A 142 18.27 17.91 -2.22
N ASP A 143 18.00 19.08 -1.65
CA ASP A 143 18.09 19.29 -0.20
C ASP A 143 17.04 18.40 0.50
N TYR A 144 17.47 17.26 1.01
CA TYR A 144 16.63 16.24 1.68
C TYR A 144 16.46 16.52 3.17
N SER A 145 16.71 17.76 3.63
CA SER A 145 16.52 18.12 5.02
C SER A 145 15.05 17.96 5.45
N LEU A 146 14.84 16.92 6.27
CA LEU A 146 13.70 16.63 7.15
C LEU A 146 12.43 16.06 6.49
N ASN A 147 12.12 14.82 6.89
CA ASN A 147 10.78 14.28 7.17
C ASN A 147 9.63 15.27 6.91
N ASN A 148 9.09 15.30 5.69
CA ASN A 148 8.02 16.23 5.33
C ASN A 148 6.91 15.56 4.53
N CYS A 149 6.60 14.28 4.80
CA CYS A 149 5.31 13.76 4.36
C CYS A 149 4.22 14.58 5.08
N PRO A 150 3.42 15.40 4.37
CA PRO A 150 2.43 16.27 5.03
C PRO A 150 1.18 15.49 5.45
N PHE A 151 1.16 14.18 5.18
CA PHE A 151 0.03 13.29 5.38
C PHE A 151 0.37 12.22 6.43
N ASP A 152 -0.63 11.85 7.22
CA ASP A 152 -0.67 10.57 7.92
C ASP A 152 -0.93 9.47 6.90
N VAL A 153 0.13 8.79 6.46
CA VAL A 153 0.05 7.75 5.43
C VAL A 153 -0.29 6.40 6.04
N TRP A 154 -1.35 5.80 5.52
CA TRP A 154 -1.78 4.44 5.82
C TRP A 154 -1.57 3.51 4.63
N PHE A 155 -1.12 2.31 4.91
CA PHE A 155 -0.79 1.30 3.92
C PHE A 155 -1.92 0.32 3.75
N LEU A 156 -2.40 0.17 2.52
CA LEU A 156 -3.22 -0.97 2.11
C LEU A 156 -2.30 -2.00 1.45
N LEU A 157 -2.01 -3.08 2.17
CA LEU A 157 -1.24 -4.20 1.66
C LEU A 157 -2.17 -5.14 0.91
N LEU A 158 -1.82 -5.47 -0.32
CA LEU A 158 -2.54 -6.46 -1.13
C LEU A 158 -1.65 -7.67 -1.34
N ASN A 159 -2.11 -8.84 -0.91
CA ASN A 159 -1.54 -10.11 -1.35
C ASN A 159 -2.55 -10.88 -2.21
N ALA A 160 -2.07 -11.33 -3.37
CA ALA A 160 -2.80 -12.18 -4.27
C ALA A 160 -1.80 -13.14 -4.95
N GLU A 161 -2.18 -14.41 -4.94
CA GLU A 161 -1.42 -15.51 -5.51
C GLU A 161 -2.34 -16.36 -6.39
N LYS A 162 -1.85 -16.73 -7.58
CA LYS A 162 -2.54 -17.73 -8.41
C LYS A 162 -2.02 -19.10 -7.99
N LYS A 163 -2.86 -19.95 -7.43
CA LYS A 163 -2.51 -21.36 -7.23
C LYS A 163 -2.42 -22.04 -8.60
N ILE A 164 -1.25 -22.57 -8.94
CA ILE A 164 -1.09 -23.40 -10.15
C ILE A 164 -1.71 -24.76 -9.84
N GLY A 165 -2.88 -25.03 -10.40
CA GLY A 165 -3.46 -26.37 -10.37
C GLY A 165 -2.56 -27.34 -11.14
N ARG A 166 -2.28 -28.52 -10.56
CA ARG A 166 -1.66 -29.61 -11.32
C ARG A 166 -2.62 -29.98 -12.47
N VAL A 167 -2.10 -29.91 -13.70
CA VAL A 167 -2.73 -30.18 -15.01
C VAL A 167 -4.15 -30.74 -14.93
N GLY A 168 -5.13 -29.86 -15.14
CA GLY A 168 -6.54 -30.20 -15.21
C GLY A 168 -7.39 -28.99 -14.87
N TYR A 169 -7.80 -28.23 -15.89
CA TYR A 169 -8.84 -27.19 -15.90
C TYR A 169 -9.57 -26.96 -14.57
N GLN A 170 -8.98 -26.19 -13.67
CA GLN A 170 -9.69 -25.51 -12.59
C GLN A 170 -9.06 -24.13 -12.42
N SER A 171 -9.85 -23.09 -12.70
CA SER A 171 -9.49 -21.71 -12.39
C SER A 171 -9.21 -21.62 -10.89
N GLY A 172 -7.94 -21.43 -10.55
CA GLY A 172 -7.42 -21.60 -9.19
C GLY A 172 -8.12 -20.71 -8.18
N ALA A 173 -8.47 -21.29 -7.04
CA ALA A 173 -8.90 -20.54 -5.86
C ALA A 173 -7.82 -19.51 -5.48
N ILE A 174 -8.25 -18.27 -5.26
CA ILE A 174 -7.39 -17.14 -4.91
C ILE A 174 -7.56 -16.89 -3.42
N GLU A 175 -6.47 -16.94 -2.67
CA GLU A 175 -6.44 -16.30 -1.35
C GLU A 175 -6.06 -14.84 -1.59
N THR A 176 -7.04 -13.95 -1.39
CA THR A 176 -6.81 -12.50 -1.39
C THR A 176 -6.88 -12.03 0.04
N GLY A 177 -5.75 -11.57 0.57
CA GLY A 177 -5.67 -10.96 1.88
C GLY A 177 -5.33 -9.48 1.73
N PHE A 178 -5.98 -8.63 2.53
CA PHE A 178 -5.58 -7.24 2.65
C PHE A 178 -5.35 -6.85 4.11
N LEU A 179 -4.41 -5.94 4.32
CA LEU A 179 -4.14 -5.32 5.62
C LEU A 179 -4.17 -3.81 5.46
N PHE A 180 -4.79 -3.12 6.41
CA PHE A 180 -4.68 -1.67 6.56
C PHE A 180 -3.85 -1.33 7.80
N SER A 181 -2.70 -0.68 7.63
CA SER A 181 -1.76 -0.41 8.75
C SER A 181 -0.97 0.87 8.55
N LYS A 182 -0.60 1.53 9.65
CA LYS A 182 0.28 2.71 9.67
C LYS A 182 1.77 2.35 9.56
N ARG A 183 2.15 1.10 9.89
CA ARG A 183 3.52 0.58 9.84
C ARG A 183 3.59 -0.90 9.49
N PHE A 184 4.68 -1.30 8.87
CA PHE A 184 5.10 -2.69 8.64
C PHE A 184 6.58 -2.79 8.98
N ARG A 185 7.04 -3.97 9.45
CA ARG A 185 8.46 -4.24 9.69
C ARG A 185 9.19 -4.53 8.38
#